data_AF-A0A6A4PDA7-F1
#
_entry.id   AF-A0A6A4PDA7-F1
#
_cell.length_a   1.000
_cell.length_b   1.000
_cell.length_c   1.000
_cell.angle_alpha   90.00
_cell.angle_beta   90.00
_cell.angle_gamma   90.00
#
_symmetry.space_group_name_H-M   'P 1'
#
loop_
_entity.id
_entity.type
_entity.pdbx_description
1 polymer ?
#
loop_
_entity_poly.entity_id
_entity_poly.type
_entity_poly.pdbx_seq_one_letter_code
_entity_poly.pdbx_strand_id
1 'polypeptide(L)' 'MVENLTWVYVTFFLIFFPSIFIAQGSLYTFNIHVSCFTELNCFNPCKIRGFTRWVCSEFECWCQ' A
#
# COMPACT_ATOMS: atom_id res chain seq x y z
N MET A 1 -0.77 -28.14 -29.42
CA MET A 1 -1.71 -28.45 -28.32
C MET A 1 -1.22 -27.96 -26.96
N VAL A 2 -0.23 -27.04 -26.89
CA VAL A 2 0.40 -26.56 -25.63
C VAL A 2 -0.19 -25.22 -25.16
N GLU A 3 -0.81 -24.44 -26.05
CA GLU A 3 -1.30 -23.10 -25.75
C GLU A 3 -2.48 -23.10 -24.78
N ASN A 4 -3.32 -24.13 -24.79
CA ASN A 4 -4.50 -24.22 -23.92
C ASN A 4 -4.16 -24.51 -22.45
N LEU A 5 -3.00 -25.14 -22.18
CA LEU A 5 -2.59 -25.42 -20.81
C LEU A 5 -2.16 -24.13 -20.09
N THR A 6 -1.43 -23.26 -20.79
CA THR A 6 -0.87 -22.02 -20.22
C THR A 6 -1.96 -21.11 -19.65
N TRP A 7 -3.07 -20.94 -20.38
CA TRP A 7 -4.20 -20.13 -19.93
C TRP A 7 -4.89 -20.71 -18.71
N VAL A 8 -5.01 -22.04 -18.62
CA VAL A 8 -5.60 -22.74 -17.46
C VAL A 8 -4.72 -22.57 -16.22
N TYR A 9 -3.39 -22.66 -16.35
CA TYR A 9 -2.49 -22.42 -15.22
C TYR A 9 -2.53 -20.96 -14.76
N VAL A 10 -2.56 -20.00 -15.68
CA VAL A 10 -2.64 -18.57 -15.34
C VAL A 10 -3.96 -18.24 -14.64
N THR A 11 -5.10 -18.72 -15.15
CA THR A 11 -6.40 -18.51 -14.49
C THR A 11 -6.48 -19.21 -13.14
N PHE A 12 -5.96 -20.44 -13.02
CA PHE A 12 -5.91 -21.16 -11.74
C PHE A 12 -5.07 -20.41 -10.70
N PHE A 13 -3.91 -19.87 -11.09
CA PHE A 13 -3.04 -19.10 -10.20
C PHE A 13 -3.71 -17.80 -9.73
N LEU A 14 -4.44 -17.11 -10.61
CA LEU A 14 -5.17 -15.88 -10.28
C LEU A 14 -6.38 -16.13 -9.36
N ILE A 15 -7.05 -17.28 -9.48
CA ILE A 15 -8.20 -17.64 -8.64
C ILE A 15 -7.77 -18.15 -7.26
N PHE A 16 -6.68 -18.92 -7.18
CA PHE A 16 -6.21 -19.49 -5.90
C PHE A 16 -5.34 -18.54 -5.08
N PHE A 17 -4.69 -17.56 -5.70
CA PHE A 17 -3.85 -16.56 -5.02
C PHE A 17 -4.29 -15.12 -5.30
N PRO A 18 -5.56 -14.73 -5.02
CA PRO A 18 -5.99 -13.33 -5.15
C PRO A 18 -5.19 -12.41 -4.20
N SER A 19 -4.59 -12.99 -3.16
CA SER A 19 -3.82 -12.31 -2.12
C SER A 19 -2.46 -11.78 -2.60
N ILE A 20 -1.88 -12.30 -3.69
CA ILE A 20 -0.53 -11.90 -4.12
C ILE A 20 -0.54 -10.54 -4.85
N PHE A 21 -1.62 -10.22 -5.57
CA PHE A 21 -1.75 -8.91 -6.24
C PHE A 21 -2.23 -7.80 -5.32
N ILE A 22 -2.87 -8.13 -4.20
CA ILE A 22 -3.34 -7.15 -3.21
C ILE A 22 -2.26 -6.91 -2.12
N ALA A 23 -1.30 -7.82 -1.97
CA ALA A 23 -0.19 -7.72 -1.01
C ALA A 23 0.99 -6.85 -1.46
N GLN A 24 0.86 -6.11 -2.57
CA GLN A 24 1.71 -4.94 -2.86
C GLN A 24 1.04 -3.63 -2.39
N GLY A 25 0.19 -3.70 -1.38
CA GLY A 25 -0.09 -2.58 -0.48
C GLY A 25 1.17 -2.20 0.30
N SER A 26 2.12 -1.60 -0.42
CA SER A 26 3.22 -0.76 0.02
C SER A 26 3.30 -0.57 1.55
N LEU A 27 3.94 -1.50 2.23
CA LEU A 27 4.43 -1.33 3.61
C LEU A 27 5.64 -0.36 3.66
N TYR A 28 5.70 0.59 2.72
CA TYR A 28 6.70 1.65 2.71
C TYR A 28 6.23 2.74 3.65
N THR A 29 6.60 2.58 4.92
CA THR A 29 6.43 3.65 5.91
C THR A 29 7.36 4.79 5.53
N PHE A 30 6.81 5.92 5.09
CA PHE A 30 7.59 7.09 4.71
C PHE A 30 7.48 8.14 5.82
N ASN A 31 8.62 8.52 6.40
CA ASN A 31 8.67 9.66 7.32
C ASN A 31 8.62 10.95 6.48
N ILE A 32 7.61 11.78 6.76
CA ILE A 32 7.57 13.15 6.26
C ILE A 32 7.99 14.06 7.41
N HIS A 33 9.02 14.88 7.18
CA HIS A 33 9.40 16.02 8.02
C HIS A 33 8.33 17.12 7.99
N VAL A 34 7.14 16.80 8.51
CA VAL A 34 6.05 17.73 8.79
C VAL A 34 5.80 17.67 10.28
N SER A 35 5.95 18.81 10.95
CA SER A 35 5.67 18.90 12.37
C SER A 35 4.18 18.63 12.63
N CYS A 36 3.89 17.61 13.43
CA CYS A 36 2.52 17.23 13.78
C CYS A 36 2.25 17.46 15.27
N PHE A 37 1.13 18.13 15.54
CA PHE A 37 0.53 18.19 16.89
C PHE A 37 -0.69 17.28 17.01
N THR A 38 -1.30 16.95 15.87
CA THR A 38 -2.44 16.03 15.75
C THR A 38 -2.29 15.21 14.47
N GLU A 39 -2.89 14.02 14.41
CA GLU A 39 -2.86 13.16 13.21
C GLU A 39 -3.50 13.82 11.98
N LEU A 40 -4.43 14.77 12.18
CA LEU A 40 -5.04 15.56 11.10
C LEU A 40 -4.02 16.38 10.31
N ASN A 41 -2.93 16.83 10.94
CA ASN A 41 -1.85 17.53 10.24
C ASN A 41 -1.14 16.62 9.22
N CYS A 42 -1.14 15.31 9.47
CA CYS A 42 -0.53 14.31 8.59
C CYS A 42 -1.46 13.87 7.46
N PHE A 43 -2.77 14.11 7.56
CA PHE A 43 -3.76 13.72 6.55
C PHE A 43 -3.41 14.25 5.16
N ASN A 44 -3.24 15.57 5.04
CA ASN A 44 -3.01 16.21 3.74
C ASN A 44 -1.69 15.76 3.08
N PRO A 45 -0.52 15.81 3.75
CA PRO A 45 0.75 15.42 3.13
C PRO A 45 0.82 13.93 2.80
N CYS A 46 0.25 13.06 3.63
CA CYS A 46 0.21 11.61 3.35
C CYS A 46 -0.77 11.28 2.22
N LYS A 47 -1.96 11.88 2.22
CA LYS A 47 -2.99 11.64 1.19
C LYS A 47 -2.58 12.14 -0.19
N ILE A 48 -1.93 13.29 -0.30
CA ILE A 48 -1.40 13.82 -1.57
C ILE A 48 -0.38 12.84 -2.19
N ARG A 49 0.34 12.09 -1.36
CA ARG A 49 1.31 11.08 -1.79
C ARG A 49 0.71 9.69 -2.03
N GLY A 50 -0.61 9.52 -1.84
CA GLY A 50 -1.31 8.25 -2.06
C GLY A 50 -1.28 7.29 -0.87
N PHE A 51 -0.83 7.74 0.30
CA PHE A 51 -0.88 6.94 1.52
C PHE A 51 -2.29 7.00 2.14
N THR A 52 -2.72 5.89 2.72
CA THR A 52 -4.07 5.74 3.30
C THR A 52 -4.04 5.67 4.82
N ARG A 53 -2.85 5.47 5.40
CA ARG A 53 -2.59 5.51 6.83
C ARG A 53 -1.56 6.59 7.13
N TRP A 54 -1.73 7.22 8.28
CA TRP A 54 -0.76 8.16 8.81
C TRP A 54 -0.82 8.15 10.33
N VAL A 55 0.32 8.37 10.97
CA VAL A 55 0.49 8.45 12.41
C VAL A 55 1.33 9.68 12.73
N CYS A 56 0.97 10.37 13.79
CA CYS A 56 1.80 11.42 14.36
C CYS A 56 2.63 10.82 15.51
N SER A 57 3.95 10.76 15.36
CA SER A 57 4.87 10.25 16.38
C SER A 57 6.09 11.14 16.47
N GLU A 58 6.49 11.50 17.69
CA GLU A 58 7.64 12.38 17.97
C GLU A 58 7.56 13.74 17.26
N PHE A 59 6.35 14.30 17.16
CA PHE A 59 6.07 15.52 16.38
C PHE A 59 6.36 15.37 14.87
N GLU A 60 6.48 14.16 14.34
CA GLU A 60 6.66 13.88 12.92
C GLU A 60 5.54 13.00 12.34
N CYS A 61 5.23 13.22 11.06
CA CYS A 61 4.22 12.46 10.34
C CYS A 61 4.81 11.21 9.68
N TRP A 62 4.26 10.05 10.02
CA TRP A 62 4.60 8.76 9.43
C TRP A 62 3.45 8.31 8.54
N CYS A 63 3.68 8.15 7.23
CA CYS A 63 2.65 7.71 6.28
C CYS A 63 2.85 6.25 5.87
N GLN A 64 1.76 5.51 5.71
CA GLN A 64 1.74 4.10 5.31
C GLN A 64 0.61 3.80 4.32
#